data_AF-A0A6A7AQA8-F1
#
_entry.id   AF-A0A6A7AQA8-F1
#
_cell.length_a   1.000
_cell.length_b   1.000
_cell.length_c   1.000
_cell.angle_alpha   90.00
_cell.angle_beta   90.00
_cell.angle_gamma   90.00
#
_symmetry.space_group_name_H-M   'P 1'
#
loop_
_entity.id
_entity.type
_entity.pdbx_description
1 polymer ?
#
loop_
_entity_poly.entity_id
_entity_poly.type
_entity_poly.pdbx_seq_one_letter_code
_entity_poly.pdbx_strand_id
1 'polypeptide(L)'
;FHPYTNPLEQYLGIVRTNSLPAEAVGDKGAIFLVACRINHACDNNAQKSWNEKIKRHTVHALRDINKGEEITITYLAPLKNRRARHKALQEKFGFACLCRLCSLPLEQSQASDRRLEEIHRLDGVVDQLGTEGILVSPHRTLRYFDQQICLYNDQGREDVGFAQAFVDAAQLVIANSDLARGRIFAERAASAWKTTLGSDSTQAIEYGALAKDPSKQKLFGISTRWKTKVNEVPQGLEPRDFEEWLWRREKPKALGQLANLRNRATFPGFTDLPDENEIDPDFYENRDMVTYRPRRHWCFLGEIMDYTVLHHLEIETKDVDGGKIPLHFYTDGRGSELAPAQLRSGYTVAILYAKRHAFTFGAPGIRHENPRMIKVFPLSLDKLLELNDLVQQFSTELGGIRTCHGCGKKAPSLQRCGKCSSFWYCNRACQVAGWNEKAHKADCKLLKDHDLRGMFILKWDGFDSHIQFPLHAAGGL
;
A
#
# COMPACT_ATOMS: atom_id res chain seq x y z
N PHE A 1 -2.15 36.38 -35.08
CA PHE A 1 -1.86 37.58 -34.26
C PHE A 1 -3.12 37.95 -33.50
N HIS A 2 -3.06 37.98 -32.16
CA HIS A 2 -4.20 38.43 -31.35
C HIS A 2 -4.28 39.96 -31.50
N PRO A 3 -5.36 40.53 -32.04
CA PRO A 3 -5.49 41.98 -32.11
C PRO A 3 -5.72 42.49 -30.68
N TYR A 4 -4.76 43.24 -30.14
CA TYR A 4 -4.94 43.96 -28.88
C TYR A 4 -5.67 45.27 -29.19
N THR A 5 -6.68 45.63 -28.40
CA THR A 5 -7.46 46.85 -28.63
C THR A 5 -6.82 48.09 -27.99
N ASN A 6 -5.90 47.89 -27.04
CA ASN A 6 -5.18 48.95 -26.35
C ASN A 6 -3.84 48.45 -25.74
N PRO A 7 -2.93 49.37 -25.33
CA PRO A 7 -1.63 49.00 -24.74
C PRO A 7 -1.73 48.19 -23.43
N LEU A 8 -2.76 48.41 -22.60
CA LEU A 8 -2.92 47.66 -21.34
C LEU A 8 -3.21 46.18 -21.62
N GLU A 9 -4.08 45.88 -22.58
CA GLU A 9 -4.35 44.51 -23.03
C GLU A 9 -3.10 43.84 -23.59
N GLN A 10 -2.30 44.58 -24.35
CA GLN A 10 -1.02 44.09 -24.88
C GLN A 10 -0.06 43.72 -23.74
N TYR A 11 0.18 44.62 -22.78
CA TYR A 11 1.07 44.35 -21.66
C TYR A 11 0.54 43.24 -20.75
N LEU A 12 -0.75 43.20 -20.49
CA LEU A 12 -1.38 42.13 -19.71
C LEU A 12 -1.23 40.78 -20.42
N GLY A 13 -1.39 40.74 -21.74
CA GLY A 13 -1.16 39.53 -22.56
C GLY A 13 0.29 39.05 -22.48
N ILE A 14 1.25 39.96 -22.59
CA ILE A 14 2.68 39.66 -22.44
C ILE A 14 2.95 39.08 -21.05
N VAL A 15 2.49 39.74 -19.99
CA VAL A 15 2.72 39.27 -18.61
C VAL A 15 2.07 37.91 -18.38
N ARG A 16 0.81 37.72 -18.78
CA ARG A 16 0.09 36.45 -18.58
C ARG A 16 0.73 35.25 -19.27
N THR A 17 1.38 35.47 -20.41
CA THR A 17 2.00 34.39 -21.20
C THR A 17 3.47 34.16 -20.89
N ASN A 18 4.14 35.10 -20.22
CA ASN A 18 5.58 35.02 -19.93
C ASN A 18 5.90 34.93 -18.44
N SER A 19 4.98 35.27 -17.53
CA SER A 19 5.24 35.27 -16.09
C SER A 19 5.65 33.87 -15.59
N LEU A 20 6.73 33.82 -14.82
CA LEU A 20 7.22 32.61 -14.16
C LEU A 20 7.16 32.79 -12.64
N PRO A 21 7.11 31.69 -11.86
CA PRO A 21 7.05 31.76 -10.40
C PRO A 21 8.18 32.60 -9.79
N ALA A 22 7.80 33.50 -8.87
CA ALA A 22 8.69 34.36 -8.09
C ALA A 22 8.57 34.11 -6.57
N GLU A 23 7.88 33.04 -6.19
CA GLU A 23 7.83 32.48 -4.85
C GLU A 23 7.69 30.96 -4.95
N ALA A 24 8.08 30.23 -3.89
CA ALA A 24 8.00 28.77 -3.89
C ALA A 24 6.56 28.25 -3.77
N VAL A 25 5.73 28.95 -2.99
CA VAL A 25 4.31 28.61 -2.76
C VAL A 25 3.50 29.90 -2.82
N GLY A 26 2.51 29.95 -3.72
CA GLY A 26 1.62 31.10 -3.91
C GLY A 26 1.41 31.45 -5.38
N ASP A 27 0.93 32.67 -5.64
CA ASP A 27 0.51 33.16 -6.95
C ASP A 27 1.41 34.29 -7.51
N LYS A 28 2.47 34.68 -6.81
CA LYS A 28 3.42 35.68 -7.32
C LYS A 28 4.21 35.15 -8.50
N GLY A 29 4.18 35.92 -9.57
CA GLY A 29 5.03 35.72 -10.73
C GLY A 29 5.80 36.97 -11.10
N ALA A 30 6.89 36.79 -11.84
CA ALA A 30 7.72 37.87 -12.36
C ALA A 30 8.20 37.56 -13.78
N ILE A 31 8.69 38.60 -14.45
CA ILE A 31 9.29 38.49 -15.78
C ILE A 31 10.79 38.32 -15.64
N PHE A 32 11.30 37.20 -16.11
CA PHE A 32 12.71 36.87 -16.14
C PHE A 32 13.18 36.82 -17.59
N LEU A 33 13.74 37.93 -18.08
CA LEU A 33 13.97 38.18 -19.52
C LEU A 33 14.63 37.01 -20.28
N VAL A 34 15.54 36.27 -19.63
CA VAL A 34 16.19 35.09 -20.21
C VAL A 34 15.31 33.84 -20.10
N ALA A 35 14.80 33.53 -18.91
CA ALA A 35 14.04 32.29 -18.67
C ALA A 35 12.67 32.28 -19.37
N CYS A 36 12.04 33.44 -19.56
CA CYS A 36 10.77 33.56 -20.29
C CYS A 36 10.88 33.18 -21.78
N ARG A 37 12.09 33.04 -22.33
CA ARG A 37 12.31 32.59 -23.71
C ARG A 37 12.26 31.07 -23.88
N ILE A 38 12.27 30.31 -22.79
CA ILE A 38 12.31 28.85 -22.83
C ILE A 38 10.94 28.31 -23.24
N ASN A 39 10.90 27.52 -24.31
CA ASN A 39 9.66 26.99 -24.88
C ASN A 39 9.04 25.87 -24.05
N HIS A 40 7.78 25.60 -24.38
CA HIS A 40 7.02 24.54 -23.74
C HIS A 40 7.24 23.16 -24.38
N ALA A 41 7.44 22.14 -23.53
CA ALA A 41 7.11 20.76 -23.86
C ALA A 41 6.34 20.10 -22.70
N CYS A 42 5.41 19.19 -23.01
CA CYS A 42 4.71 18.44 -21.98
C CYS A 42 5.61 17.35 -21.34
N ASP A 43 6.62 16.86 -22.08
CA ASP A 43 7.72 16.03 -21.60
C ASP A 43 9.04 16.83 -21.52
N ASN A 44 8.95 17.98 -20.86
CA ASN A 44 10.06 18.92 -20.68
C ASN A 44 11.35 18.28 -20.15
N ASN A 45 12.49 18.76 -20.62
CA ASN A 45 13.82 18.30 -20.19
C ASN A 45 14.46 19.18 -19.10
N ALA A 46 13.83 20.30 -18.73
CA ALA A 46 14.24 21.14 -17.61
C ALA A 46 13.08 21.54 -16.72
N GLN A 47 13.33 21.68 -15.42
CA GLN A 47 12.39 22.12 -14.40
C GLN A 47 12.66 23.57 -14.02
N LYS A 48 11.61 24.38 -13.98
CA LYS A 48 11.65 25.77 -13.54
C LYS A 48 11.17 25.89 -12.09
N SER A 49 11.83 26.71 -11.29
CA SER A 49 11.44 26.93 -9.89
C SER A 49 11.93 28.29 -9.37
N TRP A 50 11.28 28.78 -8.32
CA TRP A 50 11.82 29.88 -7.53
C TRP A 50 12.65 29.32 -6.37
N ASN A 51 13.93 29.68 -6.30
CA ASN A 51 14.80 29.30 -5.20
C ASN A 51 14.78 30.42 -4.14
N GLU A 52 14.11 30.15 -3.02
CA GLU A 52 13.94 31.11 -1.92
C GLU A 52 15.24 31.51 -1.24
N LYS A 53 16.25 30.64 -1.25
CA LYS A 53 17.51 30.86 -0.53
C LYS A 53 18.39 31.88 -1.24
N ILE A 54 18.50 31.75 -2.57
CA ILE A 54 19.29 32.68 -3.39
C ILE A 54 18.45 33.80 -4.01
N LYS A 55 17.12 33.76 -3.82
CA LYS A 55 16.14 34.73 -4.37
C LYS A 55 16.26 34.87 -5.88
N ARG A 56 16.31 33.74 -6.59
CA ARG A 56 16.40 33.68 -8.06
C ARG A 56 15.46 32.63 -8.64
N HIS A 57 15.01 32.91 -9.86
CA HIS A 57 14.40 31.88 -10.70
C HIS A 57 15.50 30.96 -11.24
N THR A 58 15.34 29.66 -11.05
CA THR A 58 16.29 28.64 -11.47
C THR A 58 15.66 27.69 -12.47
N VAL A 59 16.50 27.17 -13.36
CA VAL A 59 16.13 26.18 -14.37
C VAL A 59 17.15 25.05 -14.28
N HIS A 60 16.70 23.86 -13.90
CA HIS A 60 17.54 22.68 -13.70
C HIS A 60 17.24 21.64 -14.77
N ALA A 61 18.27 21.06 -15.38
CA ALA A 61 18.09 19.94 -16.30
C ALA A 61 17.61 18.70 -15.53
N LEU A 62 16.58 18.03 -16.05
CA LEU A 62 16.02 16.80 -15.47
C LEU A 62 16.72 15.54 -15.96
N ARG A 63 17.50 15.66 -17.03
CA ARG A 63 18.30 14.62 -17.66
C ARG A 63 19.42 15.26 -18.47
N ASP A 64 20.31 14.44 -19.00
CA ASP A 64 21.27 14.90 -19.99
C ASP A 64 20.57 15.51 -21.21
N ILE A 65 21.07 16.67 -21.67
CA ILE A 65 20.57 17.42 -22.82
C ILE A 65 21.71 17.48 -23.84
N ASN A 66 21.46 16.93 -25.03
CA ASN A 66 22.49 16.85 -26.06
C ASN A 66 22.77 18.23 -26.69
N LYS A 67 23.96 18.41 -27.24
CA LYS A 67 24.29 19.63 -28.00
C LYS A 67 23.30 19.81 -29.16
N GLY A 68 22.64 20.97 -29.20
CA GLY A 68 21.64 21.30 -30.23
C GLY A 68 20.21 20.87 -29.88
N GLU A 69 20.01 20.14 -28.79
CA GLU A 69 18.68 19.87 -28.24
C GLU A 69 18.13 21.14 -27.56
N GLU A 70 16.87 21.47 -27.82
CA GLU A 70 16.21 22.62 -27.21
C GLU A 70 15.94 22.38 -25.71
N ILE A 71 16.25 23.37 -24.88
CA ILE A 71 15.84 23.38 -23.47
C ILE A 71 14.37 23.74 -23.41
N THR A 72 13.56 22.91 -22.76
CA THR A 72 12.11 23.08 -22.64
C THR A 72 11.66 22.96 -21.19
N ILE A 73 10.61 23.70 -20.85
CA ILE A 73 9.94 23.67 -19.54
C ILE A 73 8.45 23.37 -19.70
N THR A 74 7.76 22.90 -18.67
CA THR A 74 6.28 22.84 -18.73
C THR A 74 5.67 24.19 -18.36
N TYR A 75 4.70 24.71 -19.11
CA TYR A 75 3.93 25.91 -18.74
C TYR A 75 2.69 25.55 -17.90
N LEU A 76 2.34 24.27 -17.89
CA LEU A 76 1.15 23.78 -17.22
C LEU A 76 1.52 23.16 -15.87
N ALA A 77 0.52 23.09 -15.00
CA ALA A 77 0.56 22.21 -13.84
C ALA A 77 0.75 20.74 -14.28
N PRO A 78 1.41 19.91 -13.46
CA PRO A 78 1.63 18.49 -13.77
C PRO A 78 0.31 17.69 -13.85
N LEU A 79 0.42 16.42 -14.26
CA LEU A 79 -0.66 15.41 -14.22
C LEU A 79 -1.92 15.69 -15.05
N LYS A 80 -1.87 16.61 -16.03
CA LYS A 80 -2.99 16.82 -16.96
C LYS A 80 -2.99 15.81 -18.11
N ASN A 81 -4.15 15.21 -18.41
CA ASN A 81 -4.34 14.38 -19.61
C ASN A 81 -4.21 15.18 -20.92
N ARG A 82 -4.01 14.50 -22.05
CA ARG A 82 -3.70 15.14 -23.36
C ARG A 82 -4.73 16.19 -23.76
N ARG A 83 -6.02 15.88 -23.61
CA ARG A 83 -7.11 16.80 -23.94
C ARG A 83 -7.03 18.07 -23.09
N ALA A 84 -6.83 17.93 -21.77
CA ALA A 84 -6.71 19.06 -20.86
C ALA A 84 -5.46 19.91 -21.16
N ARG A 85 -4.34 19.28 -21.52
CA ARG A 85 -3.11 20.01 -21.94
C ARG A 85 -3.34 20.82 -23.20
N HIS A 86 -3.90 20.21 -24.25
CA HIS A 86 -4.19 20.89 -25.52
C HIS A 86 -5.15 22.07 -25.33
N LYS A 87 -6.24 21.85 -24.59
CA LYS A 87 -7.21 22.91 -24.27
C LYS A 87 -6.53 24.08 -23.53
N ALA A 88 -5.77 23.78 -22.47
CA ALA A 88 -5.10 24.81 -21.68
C ALA A 88 -4.06 25.61 -22.48
N LEU A 89 -3.28 24.95 -23.35
CA LEU A 89 -2.30 25.63 -24.19
C LEU A 89 -2.95 26.50 -25.26
N GLN A 90 -4.03 26.01 -25.88
CA GLN A 90 -4.77 26.80 -26.86
C GLN A 90 -5.43 28.02 -26.22
N GLU A 91 -6.10 27.85 -25.08
CA GLU A 91 -6.81 28.93 -24.39
C GLU A 91 -5.88 29.98 -23.77
N LYS A 92 -4.76 29.55 -23.16
CA LYS A 92 -3.88 30.45 -22.41
C LYS A 92 -2.70 30.99 -23.21
N PHE A 93 -2.21 30.22 -24.19
CA PHE A 93 -0.98 30.54 -24.92
C PHE A 93 -1.18 30.58 -26.45
N GLY A 94 -2.32 30.13 -26.97
CA GLY A 94 -2.67 30.26 -28.39
C GLY A 94 -1.90 29.32 -29.33
N PHE A 95 -1.36 28.20 -28.83
CA PHE A 95 -0.64 27.23 -29.69
C PHE A 95 -1.00 25.76 -29.37
N ALA A 96 -0.80 24.90 -30.38
CA ALA A 96 -0.89 23.45 -30.25
C ALA A 96 0.50 22.85 -30.01
N CYS A 97 0.65 22.05 -28.96
CA CYS A 97 1.93 21.41 -28.64
C CYS A 97 2.15 20.15 -29.49
N LEU A 98 3.33 20.06 -30.10
CA LEU A 98 3.76 18.93 -30.94
C LEU A 98 4.88 18.10 -30.30
N CYS A 99 5.11 18.25 -28.98
CA CYS A 99 6.10 17.46 -28.26
C CYS A 99 5.84 15.96 -28.40
N ARG A 100 6.86 15.14 -28.08
CA ARG A 100 6.76 13.67 -28.23
C ARG A 100 5.58 13.09 -27.45
N LEU A 101 5.29 13.61 -26.25
CA LEU A 101 4.13 13.16 -25.46
C LEU A 101 2.78 13.48 -26.13
N CYS A 102 2.63 14.66 -26.74
CA CYS A 102 1.42 15.06 -27.45
C CYS A 102 1.29 14.43 -28.84
N SER A 103 2.39 13.91 -29.38
CA SER A 103 2.47 13.23 -30.68
C SER A 103 2.39 11.70 -30.57
N LEU A 104 2.20 11.16 -29.35
CA LEU A 104 2.02 9.72 -29.16
C LEU A 104 0.82 9.16 -29.94
N PRO A 105 0.92 7.90 -30.43
CA PRO A 105 -0.22 7.14 -30.92
C PRO A 105 -1.36 7.11 -29.90
N LEU A 106 -2.61 6.99 -30.37
CA LEU A 106 -3.80 7.10 -29.52
C LEU A 106 -3.76 6.13 -28.33
N GLU A 107 -3.42 4.87 -28.56
CA GLU A 107 -3.37 3.84 -27.51
C GLU A 107 -2.32 4.17 -26.43
N GLN A 108 -1.12 4.58 -26.84
CA GLN A 108 -0.06 4.98 -25.90
C GLN A 108 -0.41 6.25 -25.14
N SER A 109 -1.08 7.20 -25.81
CA SER A 109 -1.61 8.42 -25.20
C SER A 109 -2.67 8.07 -24.15
N GLN A 110 -3.59 7.15 -24.45
CA GLN A 110 -4.62 6.71 -23.50
C GLN A 110 -4.02 5.95 -22.32
N ALA A 111 -3.00 5.12 -22.55
CA ALA A 111 -2.27 4.47 -21.46
C ALA A 111 -1.57 5.48 -20.55
N SER A 112 -0.94 6.52 -21.14
CA SER A 112 -0.33 7.61 -20.38
C SER A 112 -1.37 8.42 -19.60
N ASP A 113 -2.48 8.78 -20.23
CA ASP A 113 -3.55 9.55 -19.58
C ASP A 113 -4.15 8.77 -18.39
N ARG A 114 -4.37 7.45 -18.53
CA ARG A 114 -4.80 6.57 -17.42
C ARG A 114 -3.82 6.58 -16.25
N ARG A 115 -2.51 6.55 -16.51
CA ARG A 115 -1.49 6.64 -15.44
C ARG A 115 -1.55 7.98 -14.72
N LEU A 116 -1.63 9.08 -15.46
CA LEU A 116 -1.70 10.43 -14.87
C LEU A 116 -2.97 10.63 -14.04
N GLU A 117 -4.11 10.11 -14.51
CA GLU A 117 -5.38 10.14 -13.78
C GLU A 117 -5.30 9.31 -12.49
N GLU A 118 -4.64 8.16 -12.51
CA GLU A 118 -4.44 7.34 -11.31
C GLU A 118 -3.50 8.00 -10.29
N ILE A 119 -2.41 8.64 -10.74
CA ILE A 119 -1.54 9.44 -9.84
C ILE A 119 -2.38 10.55 -9.19
N HIS A 120 -3.16 11.29 -9.97
CA HIS A 120 -4.00 12.36 -9.45
C HIS A 120 -5.06 11.86 -8.45
N ARG A 121 -5.64 10.68 -8.70
CA ARG A 121 -6.57 10.02 -7.77
C ARG A 121 -5.87 9.69 -6.45
N LEU A 122 -4.66 9.10 -6.51
CA LEU A 122 -3.88 8.74 -5.33
C LEU A 122 -3.46 9.97 -4.53
N ASP A 123 -3.01 11.06 -5.19
CA ASP A 123 -2.73 12.35 -4.54
C ASP A 123 -3.95 12.84 -3.76
N GLY A 124 -5.14 12.80 -4.38
CA GLY A 124 -6.39 13.19 -3.73
C GLY A 124 -6.77 12.32 -2.53
N VAL A 125 -6.50 11.02 -2.57
CA VAL A 125 -6.72 10.11 -1.42
C VAL A 125 -5.76 10.45 -0.27
N VAL A 126 -4.49 10.69 -0.57
CA VAL A 126 -3.46 11.05 0.43
C VAL A 126 -3.82 12.39 1.08
N ASP A 127 -4.22 13.39 0.30
CA ASP A 127 -4.63 14.71 0.79
C ASP A 127 -5.85 14.61 1.73
N GLN A 128 -6.83 13.77 1.39
CA GLN A 128 -8.03 13.56 2.21
C GLN A 128 -7.75 12.84 3.53
N LEU A 129 -6.82 11.89 3.53
CA LEU A 129 -6.42 11.18 4.75
C LEU A 129 -5.78 12.15 5.76
N GLY A 130 -4.99 13.11 5.28
CA GLY A 130 -4.20 14.01 6.13
C GLY A 130 -3.23 13.25 7.05
N THR A 131 -2.53 13.96 7.92
CA THR A 131 -1.51 13.35 8.80
C THR A 131 -2.09 12.28 9.73
N GLU A 132 -3.30 12.47 10.25
CA GLU A 132 -3.94 11.49 11.14
C GLU A 132 -4.40 10.24 10.39
N GLY A 133 -5.05 10.37 9.23
CA GLY A 133 -5.52 9.22 8.44
C GLY A 133 -4.37 8.39 7.86
N ILE A 134 -3.26 9.04 7.49
CA ILE A 134 -2.02 8.38 7.04
C ILE A 134 -1.51 7.38 8.10
N LEU A 135 -1.65 7.73 9.38
CA LEU A 135 -1.18 6.92 10.51
C LEU A 135 -2.16 5.82 10.95
N VAL A 136 -3.45 5.94 10.59
CA VAL A 136 -4.49 4.95 10.91
C VAL A 136 -4.25 3.62 10.17
N SER A 137 -3.88 3.68 8.89
CA SER A 137 -3.65 2.51 8.03
C SER A 137 -2.28 2.57 7.33
N PRO A 138 -1.17 2.49 8.08
CA PRO A 138 0.14 2.84 7.57
C PRO A 138 0.60 1.89 6.45
N HIS A 139 0.23 0.61 6.48
CA HIS A 139 0.54 -0.32 5.40
C HIS A 139 -0.18 0.03 4.09
N ARG A 140 -1.48 0.34 4.16
CA ARG A 140 -2.28 0.75 3.00
C ARG A 140 -1.74 2.05 2.39
N THR A 141 -1.46 3.04 3.23
CA THR A 141 -0.90 4.32 2.76
C THR A 141 0.48 4.13 2.12
N LEU A 142 1.36 3.29 2.68
CA LEU A 142 2.67 3.01 2.09
C LEU A 142 2.54 2.38 0.69
N ARG A 143 1.50 1.56 0.46
CA ARG A 143 1.21 0.99 -0.86
C ARG A 143 0.72 2.03 -1.85
N TYR A 144 -0.04 3.04 -1.42
CA TYR A 144 -0.41 4.15 -2.30
C TYR A 144 0.82 4.92 -2.78
N PHE A 145 1.78 5.19 -1.88
CA PHE A 145 3.05 5.80 -2.24
C PHE A 145 3.88 4.91 -3.19
N ASP A 146 3.93 3.59 -2.94
CA ASP A 146 4.59 2.63 -3.82
C ASP A 146 3.97 2.66 -5.24
N GLN A 147 2.64 2.63 -5.32
CA GLN A 147 1.91 2.69 -6.57
C GLN A 147 2.15 4.00 -7.32
N GLN A 148 2.15 5.14 -6.62
CA GLN A 148 2.50 6.44 -7.21
C GLN A 148 3.91 6.41 -7.81
N ILE A 149 4.91 5.94 -7.06
CA ILE A 149 6.29 5.86 -7.55
C ILE A 149 6.40 4.94 -8.77
N CYS A 150 5.73 3.79 -8.77
CA CYS A 150 5.69 2.91 -9.93
C CYS A 150 5.06 3.61 -11.15
N LEU A 151 3.95 4.33 -10.96
CA LEU A 151 3.29 5.08 -12.04
C LEU A 151 4.16 6.22 -12.59
N TYR A 152 4.88 6.94 -11.73
CA TYR A 152 5.84 7.96 -12.15
C TYR A 152 7.00 7.37 -12.96
N ASN A 153 7.55 6.24 -12.52
CA ASN A 153 8.61 5.52 -13.23
C ASN A 153 8.12 5.03 -14.60
N ASP A 154 6.94 4.41 -14.67
CA ASP A 154 6.33 3.95 -15.93
C ASP A 154 5.98 5.11 -16.87
N GLN A 155 5.67 6.27 -16.31
CA GLN A 155 5.46 7.50 -17.06
C GLN A 155 6.78 8.13 -17.54
N GLY A 156 7.92 7.73 -16.95
CA GLY A 156 9.24 8.26 -17.23
C GLY A 156 9.41 9.71 -16.76
N ARG A 157 8.90 10.03 -15.56
CA ARG A 157 8.79 11.41 -15.07
C ARG A 157 9.25 11.53 -13.61
N GLU A 158 10.38 12.22 -13.41
CA GLU A 158 10.87 12.62 -12.09
C GLU A 158 10.62 14.11 -11.85
N ASP A 159 9.37 14.46 -11.54
CA ASP A 159 8.99 15.86 -11.24
C ASP A 159 8.87 16.11 -9.73
N VAL A 160 8.37 17.29 -9.36
CA VAL A 160 8.13 17.69 -7.97
C VAL A 160 7.20 16.70 -7.24
N GLY A 161 6.21 16.13 -7.93
CA GLY A 161 5.30 15.15 -7.35
C GLY A 161 5.98 13.81 -7.07
N PHE A 162 6.89 13.38 -7.94
CA PHE A 162 7.73 12.20 -7.72
C PHE A 162 8.60 12.33 -6.46
N ALA A 163 9.25 13.49 -6.30
CA ALA A 163 10.04 13.77 -5.10
C ALA A 163 9.16 13.84 -3.84
N GLN A 164 7.95 14.41 -3.95
CA GLN A 164 7.00 14.50 -2.85
C GLN A 164 6.48 13.12 -2.39
N ALA A 165 6.23 12.17 -3.30
CA ALA A 165 5.81 10.82 -2.91
C ALA A 165 6.87 10.10 -2.04
N PHE A 166 8.17 10.32 -2.29
CA PHE A 166 9.22 9.83 -1.40
C PHE A 166 9.27 10.55 -0.06
N VAL A 167 8.99 11.86 -0.05
CA VAL A 167 8.82 12.63 1.19
C VAL A 167 7.73 12.01 2.04
N ASP A 168 6.54 11.78 1.48
CA ASP A 168 5.39 11.28 2.22
C ASP A 168 5.64 9.86 2.74
N ALA A 169 6.26 9.00 1.93
CA ALA A 169 6.72 7.67 2.35
C ALA A 169 7.72 7.74 3.51
N ALA A 170 8.71 8.64 3.45
CA ALA A 170 9.68 8.83 4.54
C ALA A 170 8.99 9.25 5.83
N GLN A 171 8.09 10.23 5.76
CA GLN A 171 7.36 10.71 6.94
C GLN A 171 6.51 9.62 7.58
N LEU A 172 5.77 8.85 6.77
CA LEU A 172 4.94 7.75 7.23
C LEU A 172 5.75 6.66 7.96
N VAL A 173 6.86 6.19 7.36
CA VAL A 173 7.65 5.11 7.98
C VAL A 173 8.38 5.60 9.24
N ILE A 174 8.89 6.84 9.24
CA ILE A 174 9.55 7.43 10.42
C ILE A 174 8.54 7.63 11.56
N ALA A 175 7.31 8.03 11.25
CA ALA A 175 6.26 8.17 12.25
C ALA A 175 5.89 6.83 12.92
N ASN A 176 6.10 5.71 12.22
CA ASN A 176 5.98 4.35 12.75
C ASN A 176 7.29 3.76 13.31
N SER A 177 8.28 4.63 13.57
CA SER A 177 9.61 4.32 14.10
C SER A 177 10.50 3.45 13.20
N ASP A 178 10.23 3.33 11.91
CA ASP A 178 11.07 2.58 10.95
C ASP A 178 12.18 3.49 10.38
N LEU A 179 13.23 3.68 11.17
CA LEU A 179 14.35 4.55 10.80
C LEU A 179 15.18 4.00 9.63
N ALA A 180 15.25 2.68 9.45
CA ALA A 180 15.98 2.05 8.36
C ALA A 180 15.38 2.44 6.99
N ARG A 181 14.06 2.27 6.81
CA ARG A 181 13.38 2.70 5.57
C ARG A 181 13.30 4.21 5.46
N GLY A 182 13.05 4.90 6.58
CA GLY A 182 12.97 6.35 6.63
C GLY A 182 14.19 7.04 6.05
N ARG A 183 15.39 6.52 6.37
CA ARG A 183 16.64 6.96 5.76
C ARG A 183 16.63 6.83 4.23
N ILE A 184 16.31 5.65 3.70
CA ILE A 184 16.37 5.38 2.26
C ILE A 184 15.37 6.23 1.48
N PHE A 185 14.15 6.39 1.98
CA PHE A 185 13.16 7.28 1.36
C PHE A 185 13.60 8.74 1.42
N ALA A 186 14.19 9.20 2.53
CA ALA A 186 14.74 10.55 2.61
C ALA A 186 15.93 10.77 1.66
N GLU A 187 16.79 9.76 1.47
CA GLU A 187 17.90 9.80 0.50
C GLU A 187 17.36 9.94 -0.94
N ARG A 188 16.32 9.16 -1.30
CA ARG A 188 15.67 9.25 -2.62
C ARG A 188 14.96 10.57 -2.84
N ALA A 189 14.25 11.07 -1.83
CA ALA A 189 13.64 12.40 -1.88
C ALA A 189 14.70 13.49 -2.10
N ALA A 190 15.81 13.46 -1.34
CA ALA A 190 16.90 14.42 -1.48
C ALA A 190 17.54 14.38 -2.87
N SER A 191 17.72 13.17 -3.43
CA SER A 191 18.23 12.96 -4.78
C SER A 191 17.29 13.56 -5.83
N ALA A 192 15.99 13.24 -5.75
CA ALA A 192 14.98 13.77 -6.66
C ALA A 192 14.91 15.32 -6.57
N TRP A 193 14.89 15.87 -5.35
CA TRP A 193 14.90 17.32 -5.14
C TRP A 193 16.15 18.01 -5.69
N LYS A 194 17.31 17.37 -5.58
CA LYS A 194 18.56 17.89 -6.15
C LYS A 194 18.48 17.97 -7.67
N THR A 195 17.87 16.99 -8.33
CA THR A 195 17.64 17.00 -9.78
C THR A 195 16.63 18.08 -10.17
N THR A 196 15.49 18.17 -9.47
CA THR A 196 14.38 19.05 -9.87
C THR A 196 14.56 20.52 -9.46
N LEU A 197 15.17 20.79 -8.31
CA LEU A 197 15.27 22.12 -7.69
C LEU A 197 16.72 22.56 -7.39
N GLY A 198 17.71 21.71 -7.63
CA GLY A 198 19.11 21.97 -7.32
C GLY A 198 19.51 21.58 -5.89
N SER A 199 20.82 21.38 -5.68
CA SER A 199 21.40 21.00 -4.38
C SER A 199 21.34 22.09 -3.31
N ASP A 200 21.12 23.32 -3.72
CA ASP A 200 21.03 24.49 -2.86
C ASP A 200 19.58 24.80 -2.43
N SER A 201 18.60 24.05 -2.93
CA SER A 201 17.21 24.13 -2.49
C SER A 201 17.04 23.68 -1.03
N THR A 202 16.08 24.28 -0.34
CA THR A 202 15.74 23.93 1.05
C THR A 202 15.37 22.44 1.14
N GLN A 203 14.56 21.95 0.21
CA GLN A 203 14.08 20.56 0.18
C GLN A 203 15.24 19.55 0.05
N ALA A 204 16.18 19.78 -0.87
CA ALA A 204 17.32 18.89 -1.05
C ALA A 204 18.24 18.85 0.19
N ILE A 205 18.45 20.02 0.82
CA ILE A 205 19.27 20.13 2.03
C ILE A 205 18.60 19.44 3.23
N GLU A 206 17.33 19.72 3.46
CA GLU A 206 16.57 19.18 4.59
C GLU A 206 16.45 17.66 4.51
N TYR A 207 16.05 17.10 3.36
CA TYR A 207 15.95 15.65 3.21
C TYR A 207 17.33 14.97 3.17
N GLY A 208 18.36 15.66 2.68
CA GLY A 208 19.74 15.18 2.78
C GLY A 208 20.26 15.13 4.23
N ALA A 209 19.83 16.05 5.08
CA ALA A 209 20.11 16.00 6.52
C ALA A 209 19.26 14.93 7.23
N LEU A 210 17.98 14.82 6.86
CA LEU A 210 17.06 13.83 7.40
C LEU A 210 17.49 12.39 7.08
N ALA A 211 18.01 12.15 5.88
CA ALA A 211 18.63 10.88 5.50
C ALA A 211 19.71 10.42 6.48
N LYS A 212 20.55 11.35 6.97
CA LYS A 212 21.63 11.04 7.91
C LYS A 212 21.10 10.72 9.31
N ASP A 213 20.02 11.39 9.71
CA ASP A 213 19.41 11.24 11.02
C ASP A 213 17.88 11.36 10.93
N PRO A 214 17.18 10.27 10.58
CA PRO A 214 15.73 10.29 10.39
C PRO A 214 14.97 10.55 11.69
N SER A 215 15.60 10.37 12.85
CA SER A 215 14.98 10.61 14.16
C SER A 215 14.66 12.08 14.43
N LYS A 216 15.24 13.00 13.65
CA LYS A 216 14.96 14.44 13.72
C LYS A 216 13.65 14.86 13.07
N GLN A 217 12.96 13.95 12.39
CA GLN A 217 11.65 14.24 11.82
C GLN A 217 10.63 14.47 12.96
N LYS A 218 9.77 15.49 12.83
CA LYS A 218 8.85 15.94 13.88
C LYS A 218 7.84 14.89 14.38
N LEU A 219 7.42 13.99 13.50
CA LEU A 219 6.47 12.90 13.70
C LEU A 219 7.14 11.61 14.21
N PHE A 220 8.46 11.57 14.37
CA PHE A 220 9.16 10.38 14.85
C PHE A 220 8.60 9.91 16.20
N GLY A 221 8.31 8.61 16.30
CA GLY A 221 7.89 7.98 17.55
C GLY A 221 6.41 8.08 17.89
N ILE A 222 5.55 8.62 17.02
CA ILE A 222 4.09 8.59 17.20
C ILE A 222 3.59 7.15 17.36
N SER A 223 4.15 6.23 16.56
CA SER A 223 3.88 4.80 16.60
C SER A 223 5.20 4.03 16.62
N THR A 224 5.21 2.89 17.30
CA THR A 224 6.37 1.98 17.37
C THR A 224 6.14 0.68 16.59
N ARG A 225 5.08 0.61 15.79
CA ARG A 225 4.65 -0.60 15.06
C ARG A 225 5.75 -1.18 14.16
N TRP A 226 6.61 -0.34 13.59
CA TRP A 226 7.65 -0.75 12.65
C TRP A 226 9.06 -0.39 13.14
N LYS A 227 9.25 -0.37 14.46
CA LYS A 227 10.50 0.05 15.08
C LYS A 227 11.74 -0.63 14.47
N THR A 228 12.60 0.17 13.86
CA THR A 228 13.95 -0.22 13.39
C THR A 228 14.96 0.88 13.71
N LYS A 229 16.24 0.52 13.73
CA LYS A 229 17.38 1.45 13.83
C LYS A 229 17.88 1.79 12.43
N VAL A 230 18.51 2.96 12.30
CA VAL A 230 19.07 3.44 11.01
C VAL A 230 20.05 2.44 10.37
N ASN A 231 20.77 1.65 11.17
CA ASN A 231 21.75 0.68 10.67
C ASN A 231 21.16 -0.70 10.33
N GLU A 232 19.85 -0.90 10.48
CA GLU A 232 19.15 -2.15 10.14
C GLU A 232 18.69 -2.19 8.67
N VAL A 233 19.27 -1.34 7.81
CA VAL A 233 19.12 -1.44 6.35
C VAL A 233 19.83 -2.71 5.88
N PRO A 234 19.13 -3.65 5.20
CA PRO A 234 19.71 -4.90 4.76
C PRO A 234 20.82 -4.67 3.74
N GLN A 235 21.89 -5.47 3.85
CA GLN A 235 23.05 -5.42 2.96
C GLN A 235 23.05 -6.66 2.05
N GLY A 236 23.54 -6.50 0.82
CA GLY A 236 23.70 -7.61 -0.13
C GLY A 236 22.42 -8.19 -0.71
N LEU A 237 21.30 -7.44 -0.66
CA LEU A 237 20.10 -7.81 -1.40
C LEU A 237 20.24 -7.45 -2.87
N GLU A 238 19.72 -8.30 -3.75
CA GLU A 238 19.51 -7.96 -5.15
C GLU A 238 18.56 -6.75 -5.27
N PRO A 239 18.66 -5.92 -6.33
CA PRO A 239 17.89 -4.69 -6.45
C PRO A 239 16.38 -4.87 -6.28
N ARG A 240 15.83 -5.96 -6.83
CA ARG A 240 14.40 -6.28 -6.68
C ARG A 240 14.02 -6.62 -5.24
N ASP A 241 14.80 -7.48 -4.58
CA ASP A 241 14.56 -7.87 -3.19
C ASP A 241 14.69 -6.66 -2.25
N PHE A 242 15.57 -5.72 -2.59
CA PHE A 242 15.71 -4.46 -1.87
C PHE A 242 14.46 -3.58 -2.01
N GLU A 243 13.89 -3.44 -3.21
CA GLU A 243 12.61 -2.74 -3.40
C GLU A 243 11.46 -3.44 -2.67
N GLU A 244 11.41 -4.78 -2.69
CA GLU A 244 10.40 -5.53 -1.95
C GLU A 244 10.51 -5.29 -0.44
N TRP A 245 11.72 -5.25 0.10
CA TRP A 245 11.96 -4.83 1.47
C TRP A 245 11.55 -3.37 1.70
N LEU A 246 12.01 -2.44 0.87
CA LEU A 246 11.81 -1.00 1.06
C LEU A 246 10.33 -0.64 1.14
N TRP A 247 9.53 -1.16 0.22
CA TRP A 247 8.09 -0.92 0.14
C TRP A 247 7.24 -1.87 0.98
N ARG A 248 7.88 -2.78 1.74
CA ARG A 248 7.19 -3.85 2.48
C ARG A 248 6.25 -4.66 1.59
N ARG A 249 6.63 -4.88 0.32
CA ARG A 249 5.86 -5.67 -0.64
C ARG A 249 5.78 -7.12 -0.19
N GLU A 250 4.69 -7.76 -0.56
CA GLU A 250 4.52 -9.18 -0.30
C GLU A 250 5.41 -9.99 -1.24
N LYS A 251 6.16 -10.94 -0.70
CA LYS A 251 6.91 -11.89 -1.54
C LYS A 251 5.91 -12.80 -2.26
N PRO A 252 6.06 -13.03 -3.58
CA PRO A 252 5.28 -14.05 -4.28
C PRO A 252 5.43 -15.39 -3.57
N LYS A 253 4.31 -16.09 -3.30
CA LYS A 253 4.37 -17.42 -2.69
C LYS A 253 5.14 -18.36 -3.62
N ALA A 254 6.13 -19.07 -3.08
CA ALA A 254 6.71 -20.20 -3.77
C ALA A 254 5.66 -21.33 -3.92
N LEU A 255 5.77 -22.12 -4.99
CA LEU A 255 4.88 -23.26 -5.22
C LEU A 255 4.95 -24.22 -4.01
N GLY A 256 3.83 -24.47 -3.34
CA GLY A 256 3.76 -25.33 -2.14
C GLY A 256 3.85 -24.61 -0.78
N GLN A 257 3.93 -23.27 -0.77
CA GLN A 257 3.95 -22.47 0.46
C GLN A 257 2.55 -22.25 1.03
N LEU A 258 2.36 -22.57 2.32
CA LEU A 258 1.09 -22.38 3.03
C LEU A 258 0.80 -20.90 3.26
N ALA A 259 -0.48 -20.55 3.42
CA ALA A 259 -0.91 -19.21 3.80
C ALA A 259 -0.34 -18.81 5.16
N ASN A 260 0.24 -17.61 5.22
CA ASN A 260 0.74 -17.03 6.45
C ASN A 260 -0.34 -16.11 7.02
N LEU A 261 -0.91 -16.47 8.17
CA LEU A 261 -1.97 -15.70 8.84
C LEU A 261 -1.50 -14.32 9.33
N ARG A 262 -0.19 -14.06 9.32
CA ARG A 262 0.39 -12.73 9.60
C ARG A 262 0.51 -11.85 8.35
N ASN A 263 0.13 -12.36 7.18
CA ASN A 263 0.10 -11.59 5.94
C ASN A 263 -1.03 -10.55 6.01
N ARG A 264 -0.69 -9.26 5.94
CA ARG A 264 -1.65 -8.16 6.16
C ARG A 264 -2.50 -7.80 4.94
N ALA A 265 -2.15 -8.22 3.72
CA ALA A 265 -3.06 -8.03 2.58
C ALA A 265 -4.13 -9.13 2.51
N THR A 266 -3.86 -10.31 3.08
CA THR A 266 -4.80 -11.43 3.13
C THR A 266 -5.58 -11.43 4.44
N PHE A 267 -4.92 -11.14 5.55
CA PHE A 267 -5.48 -11.09 6.90
C PHE A 267 -5.30 -9.67 7.48
N PRO A 268 -6.01 -8.67 6.94
CA PRO A 268 -5.90 -7.29 7.37
C PRO A 268 -6.46 -7.08 8.79
N GLY A 269 -5.92 -6.09 9.48
CA GLY A 269 -6.57 -5.50 10.65
C GLY A 269 -7.78 -4.65 10.23
N PHE A 270 -8.58 -4.19 11.18
CA PHE A 270 -9.83 -3.49 10.87
C PHE A 270 -9.61 -2.22 10.06
N THR A 271 -8.56 -1.45 10.35
CA THR A 271 -8.28 -0.19 9.64
C THR A 271 -7.86 -0.41 8.19
N ASP A 272 -7.30 -1.58 7.88
CA ASP A 272 -6.84 -1.98 6.55
C ASP A 272 -7.94 -2.69 5.72
N LEU A 273 -9.12 -2.94 6.29
CA LEU A 273 -10.24 -3.53 5.56
C LEU A 273 -10.83 -2.54 4.53
N PRO A 274 -11.39 -3.03 3.41
CA PRO A 274 -12.07 -2.18 2.45
C PRO A 274 -13.31 -1.51 3.07
N ASP A 275 -13.53 -0.25 2.75
CA ASP A 275 -14.76 0.45 3.10
C ASP A 275 -15.92 -0.07 2.24
N GLU A 276 -17.12 -0.16 2.80
CA GLU A 276 -18.28 -0.62 2.04
C GLU A 276 -18.72 0.33 0.93
N ASN A 277 -18.43 1.63 1.07
CA ASN A 277 -18.86 2.67 0.16
C ASN A 277 -17.77 3.03 -0.85
N GLU A 278 -16.58 2.43 -0.74
CA GLU A 278 -15.44 2.68 -1.62
C GLU A 278 -14.99 1.41 -2.33
N ILE A 279 -14.67 1.56 -3.61
CA ILE A 279 -14.04 0.48 -4.37
C ILE A 279 -12.54 0.58 -4.17
N ASP A 280 -12.04 -0.26 -3.27
CA ASP A 280 -10.62 -0.33 -2.97
C ASP A 280 -9.87 -1.16 -4.04
N PRO A 281 -8.96 -0.57 -4.85
CA PRO A 281 -8.21 -1.29 -5.87
C PRO A 281 -7.25 -2.36 -5.33
N ASP A 282 -6.96 -2.34 -4.02
CA ASP A 282 -6.19 -3.38 -3.35
C ASP A 282 -6.98 -4.69 -3.20
N PHE A 283 -8.30 -4.57 -3.10
CA PHE A 283 -9.22 -5.70 -2.92
C PHE A 283 -10.00 -6.01 -4.19
N TYR A 284 -10.25 -5.03 -5.07
CA TYR A 284 -11.11 -5.15 -6.25
C TYR A 284 -10.39 -4.79 -7.55
N GLU A 285 -10.68 -5.53 -8.63
CA GLU A 285 -10.27 -5.20 -10.00
C GLU A 285 -11.48 -4.92 -10.88
N ASN A 286 -11.25 -4.05 -11.87
CA ASN A 286 -12.23 -3.71 -12.89
C ASN A 286 -12.25 -4.81 -13.96
N ARG A 287 -13.39 -5.49 -14.14
CA ARG A 287 -13.55 -6.56 -15.13
C ARG A 287 -13.98 -6.02 -16.48
N ASP A 288 -14.98 -5.14 -16.47
CA ASP A 288 -15.57 -4.41 -17.60
C ASP A 288 -16.15 -3.14 -16.99
N MET A 289 -15.99 -1.95 -17.61
CA MET A 289 -16.13 -0.56 -17.07
C MET A 289 -17.25 -0.21 -16.03
N VAL A 290 -18.13 -1.13 -15.65
CA VAL A 290 -19.24 -1.00 -14.70
C VAL A 290 -19.20 -2.05 -13.56
N THR A 291 -18.39 -3.13 -13.65
CA THR A 291 -18.37 -4.23 -12.67
C THR A 291 -17.00 -4.47 -12.06
N TYR A 292 -16.98 -4.56 -10.73
CA TYR A 292 -15.79 -4.82 -9.92
C TYR A 292 -15.87 -6.19 -9.29
N ARG A 293 -14.77 -6.94 -9.31
CA ARG A 293 -14.68 -8.24 -8.64
C ARG A 293 -13.50 -8.26 -7.67
N PRO A 294 -13.56 -9.04 -6.59
CA PRO A 294 -12.39 -9.29 -5.75
C PRO A 294 -11.18 -9.76 -6.58
N ARG A 295 -9.99 -9.25 -6.27
CA ARG A 295 -8.72 -9.68 -6.88
C ARG A 295 -8.13 -10.91 -6.23
N ARG A 296 -8.46 -11.09 -4.95
CA ARG A 296 -7.93 -12.10 -4.05
C ARG A 296 -8.96 -12.39 -2.96
N HIS A 297 -8.74 -13.43 -2.17
CA HIS A 297 -9.51 -13.69 -0.96
C HIS A 297 -8.88 -12.93 0.23
N TRP A 298 -9.70 -12.46 1.17
CA TRP A 298 -9.22 -11.92 2.45
C TRP A 298 -10.12 -12.33 3.60
N CYS A 299 -9.57 -12.30 4.82
CA CYS A 299 -10.26 -12.69 6.03
C CYS A 299 -9.82 -11.84 7.23
N PHE A 300 -10.79 -11.21 7.90
CA PHE A 300 -10.54 -10.52 9.17
C PHE A 300 -10.41 -11.54 10.31
N LEU A 301 -9.44 -11.33 11.19
CA LEU A 301 -9.24 -12.12 12.41
C LEU A 301 -9.35 -11.22 13.63
N GLY A 302 -10.19 -11.60 14.59
CA GLY A 302 -10.34 -10.89 15.86
C GLY A 302 -10.59 -11.83 17.02
N GLU A 303 -10.05 -11.52 18.19
CA GLU A 303 -10.34 -12.24 19.42
C GLU A 303 -11.59 -11.69 20.08
N ILE A 304 -12.54 -12.56 20.45
CA ILE A 304 -13.75 -12.19 21.18
C ILE A 304 -13.35 -11.72 22.57
N MET A 305 -13.70 -10.49 22.92
CA MET A 305 -13.50 -9.92 24.23
C MET A 305 -14.75 -10.09 25.09
N ASP A 306 -15.89 -9.68 24.53
CA ASP A 306 -17.21 -9.75 25.15
C ASP A 306 -18.31 -9.84 24.08
N TYR A 307 -19.55 -10.14 24.48
CA TYR A 307 -20.71 -10.11 23.58
C TYR A 307 -21.99 -9.68 24.30
N THR A 308 -22.90 -9.08 23.55
CA THR A 308 -24.21 -8.67 24.03
C THR A 308 -25.30 -9.17 23.07
N VAL A 309 -26.43 -9.59 23.63
CA VAL A 309 -27.61 -10.01 22.85
C VAL A 309 -28.81 -9.23 23.36
N LEU A 310 -29.08 -8.08 22.74
CA LEU A 310 -30.25 -7.24 23.04
C LEU A 310 -31.26 -7.29 21.87
N HIS A 311 -30.95 -6.60 20.76
CA HIS A 311 -31.78 -6.59 19.55
C HIS A 311 -31.27 -7.53 18.46
N HIS A 312 -29.94 -7.66 18.40
CA HIS A 312 -29.16 -8.59 17.60
C HIS A 312 -27.87 -8.91 18.37
N LEU A 313 -27.15 -9.94 17.93
CA LEU A 313 -25.84 -10.26 18.50
C LEU A 313 -24.84 -9.17 18.15
N GLU A 314 -24.16 -8.67 19.18
CA GLU A 314 -23.01 -7.78 19.08
C GLU A 314 -21.83 -8.44 19.78
N ILE A 315 -20.68 -8.50 19.10
CA ILE A 315 -19.45 -9.04 19.65
C ILE A 315 -18.41 -7.93 19.67
N GLU A 316 -17.83 -7.65 20.84
CA GLU A 316 -16.63 -6.80 20.94
C GLU A 316 -15.42 -7.68 20.65
N THR A 317 -14.63 -7.32 19.63
CA THR A 317 -13.44 -8.07 19.24
C THR A 317 -12.17 -7.23 19.40
N LYS A 318 -11.04 -7.89 19.67
CA LYS A 318 -9.70 -7.30 19.59
C LYS A 318 -9.04 -7.83 18.32
N ASP A 319 -8.74 -6.95 17.38
CA ASP A 319 -8.13 -7.35 16.11
C ASP A 319 -6.62 -7.62 16.24
N VAL A 320 -6.00 -7.98 15.12
CA VAL A 320 -4.56 -8.23 14.98
C VAL A 320 -3.66 -7.02 15.27
N ASP A 321 -4.20 -5.80 15.32
CA ASP A 321 -3.49 -4.58 15.75
C ASP A 321 -3.77 -4.18 17.20
N GLY A 322 -4.61 -4.96 17.89
CA GLY A 322 -5.08 -4.67 19.25
C GLY A 322 -6.20 -3.65 19.32
N GLY A 323 -6.78 -3.24 18.20
CA GLY A 323 -7.94 -2.35 18.14
C GLY A 323 -9.21 -3.07 18.62
N LYS A 324 -10.07 -2.34 19.34
CA LYS A 324 -11.39 -2.83 19.77
C LYS A 324 -12.43 -2.55 18.70
N ILE A 325 -12.97 -3.60 18.12
CA ILE A 325 -13.82 -3.54 16.93
C ILE A 325 -15.18 -4.16 17.24
N PRO A 326 -16.29 -3.40 17.15
CA PRO A 326 -17.62 -3.95 17.30
C PRO A 326 -18.03 -4.71 16.03
N LEU A 327 -18.56 -5.91 16.22
CA LEU A 327 -19.11 -6.78 15.18
C LEU A 327 -20.61 -6.94 15.41
N HIS A 328 -21.42 -6.43 14.48
CA HIS A 328 -22.88 -6.48 14.58
C HIS A 328 -23.48 -7.45 13.57
N PHE A 329 -24.37 -8.33 14.04
CA PHE A 329 -25.04 -9.35 13.23
C PHE A 329 -26.37 -8.85 12.67
N TYR A 330 -26.39 -8.60 11.36
CA TYR A 330 -27.56 -8.24 10.55
C TYR A 330 -28.03 -9.41 9.67
N THR A 331 -27.75 -10.64 10.09
CA THR A 331 -28.26 -11.87 9.46
C THR A 331 -29.76 -12.04 9.75
N ASP A 332 -30.45 -12.89 8.99
CA ASP A 332 -31.86 -13.22 9.24
C ASP A 332 -32.09 -13.76 10.67
N GLY A 333 -31.13 -14.54 11.17
CA GLY A 333 -31.13 -15.07 12.53
C GLY A 333 -30.65 -14.10 13.60
N ARG A 334 -30.21 -12.89 13.24
CA ARG A 334 -29.65 -11.86 14.12
C ARG A 334 -28.56 -12.37 15.07
N GLY A 335 -27.77 -13.36 14.63
CA GLY A 335 -26.69 -13.97 15.40
C GLY A 335 -27.05 -15.29 16.10
N SER A 336 -28.30 -15.75 16.04
CA SER A 336 -28.71 -17.06 16.60
C SER A 336 -28.08 -18.26 15.90
N GLU A 337 -27.47 -18.06 14.72
CA GLU A 337 -26.65 -19.03 14.01
C GLU A 337 -25.37 -19.44 14.78
N LEU A 338 -24.90 -18.62 15.73
CA LEU A 338 -23.78 -18.95 16.59
C LEU A 338 -24.30 -19.51 17.92
N ALA A 339 -23.90 -20.74 18.23
CA ALA A 339 -24.29 -21.37 19.48
C ALA A 339 -23.64 -20.61 20.67
N PRO A 340 -24.32 -20.47 21.83
CA PRO A 340 -23.74 -19.83 23.01
C PRO A 340 -22.39 -20.41 23.44
N ALA A 341 -22.15 -21.70 23.18
CA ALA A 341 -20.88 -22.37 23.46
C ALA A 341 -19.70 -21.83 22.63
N GLN A 342 -19.97 -21.18 21.49
CA GLN A 342 -18.98 -20.55 20.62
C GLN A 342 -18.68 -19.11 21.02
N LEU A 343 -19.60 -18.44 21.73
CA LEU A 343 -19.44 -17.05 22.18
C LEU A 343 -18.70 -17.02 23.52
N ARG A 344 -17.37 -17.16 23.46
CA ARG A 344 -16.50 -17.16 24.64
C ARG A 344 -15.37 -16.16 24.48
N SER A 345 -15.11 -15.41 25.54
CA SER A 345 -13.94 -14.55 25.61
C SER A 345 -12.66 -15.37 25.38
N GLY A 346 -11.75 -14.84 24.56
CA GLY A 346 -10.52 -15.52 24.15
C GLY A 346 -10.68 -16.49 22.98
N TYR A 347 -11.84 -16.58 22.33
CA TYR A 347 -12.00 -17.32 21.06
C TYR A 347 -11.76 -16.41 19.86
N THR A 348 -11.27 -16.95 18.75
CA THR A 348 -10.97 -16.15 17.55
C THR A 348 -12.12 -16.24 16.56
N VAL A 349 -12.64 -15.09 16.14
CA VAL A 349 -13.56 -14.96 15.01
C VAL A 349 -12.76 -14.76 13.72
N ALA A 350 -13.16 -15.47 12.67
CA ALA A 350 -12.66 -15.31 11.31
C ALA A 350 -13.83 -14.92 10.41
N ILE A 351 -13.70 -13.81 9.69
CA ILE A 351 -14.75 -13.27 8.81
C ILE A 351 -14.20 -13.10 7.40
N LEU A 352 -14.72 -13.89 6.46
CA LEU A 352 -14.38 -13.79 5.05
C LEU A 352 -14.97 -12.52 4.45
N TYR A 353 -14.18 -11.84 3.62
CA TYR A 353 -14.59 -10.63 2.89
C TYR A 353 -15.18 -9.53 3.78
N ALA A 354 -14.68 -9.41 5.01
CA ALA A 354 -15.11 -8.35 5.92
C ALA A 354 -14.89 -6.97 5.28
N LYS A 355 -15.77 -6.04 5.63
CA LYS A 355 -15.73 -4.64 5.22
C LYS A 355 -15.92 -3.75 6.44
N ARG A 356 -15.37 -2.54 6.36
CA ARG A 356 -15.66 -1.48 7.33
C ARG A 356 -17.05 -0.93 7.05
N HIS A 357 -17.81 -0.76 8.11
CA HIS A 357 -19.16 -0.20 8.08
C HIS A 357 -19.22 0.97 9.07
N ALA A 358 -19.73 2.11 8.61
CA ALA A 358 -20.00 3.27 9.46
C ALA A 358 -21.46 3.21 9.94
N PHE A 359 -21.67 2.86 11.20
CA PHE A 359 -23.01 2.83 11.79
C PHE A 359 -23.53 4.24 12.05
N THR A 360 -24.83 4.47 11.80
CA THR A 360 -25.49 5.78 12.04
C THR A 360 -25.35 6.25 13.48
N PHE A 361 -25.35 5.32 14.43
CA PHE A 361 -25.22 5.59 15.86
C PHE A 361 -24.24 4.57 16.45
N GLY A 362 -22.95 4.93 16.52
CA GLY A 362 -21.92 4.08 17.11
C GLY A 362 -20.53 4.30 16.54
N ALA A 363 -19.55 3.60 17.11
CA ALA A 363 -18.22 3.53 16.51
C ALA A 363 -18.27 2.69 15.21
N PRO A 364 -17.44 2.99 14.19
CA PRO A 364 -17.30 2.14 13.02
C PRO A 364 -16.92 0.71 13.41
N GLY A 365 -17.45 -0.27 12.69
CA GLY A 365 -17.23 -1.68 12.98
C GLY A 365 -17.45 -2.56 11.76
N ILE A 366 -17.71 -3.84 12.00
CA ILE A 366 -18.01 -4.80 10.93
C ILE A 366 -19.52 -5.11 10.99
N ARG A 367 -20.21 -4.88 9.87
CA ARG A 367 -21.59 -5.33 9.68
C ARG A 367 -21.56 -6.72 9.03
N HIS A 368 -22.07 -7.71 9.75
CA HIS A 368 -22.09 -9.10 9.29
C HIS A 368 -23.48 -9.51 8.83
N GLU A 369 -23.62 -9.92 7.57
CA GLU A 369 -24.93 -10.17 6.95
C GLU A 369 -25.11 -11.61 6.45
N ASN A 370 -24.02 -12.35 6.26
CA ASN A 370 -24.07 -13.70 5.73
C ASN A 370 -23.47 -14.71 6.72
N PRO A 371 -24.29 -15.56 7.35
CA PRO A 371 -23.84 -16.48 8.41
C PRO A 371 -22.81 -17.51 7.94
N ARG A 372 -22.63 -17.71 6.62
CA ARG A 372 -21.59 -18.60 6.07
C ARG A 372 -20.23 -17.93 5.91
N MET A 373 -20.12 -16.62 6.10
CA MET A 373 -18.86 -15.88 5.98
C MET A 373 -18.11 -15.78 7.31
N ILE A 374 -18.65 -16.33 8.39
CA ILE A 374 -18.05 -16.27 9.73
C ILE A 374 -17.79 -17.66 10.30
N LYS A 375 -16.69 -17.79 11.02
CA LYS A 375 -16.36 -18.96 11.83
C LYS A 375 -15.71 -18.53 13.13
N VAL A 376 -16.10 -19.17 14.23
CA VAL A 376 -15.44 -19.01 15.52
C VAL A 376 -14.57 -20.23 15.80
N PHE A 377 -13.28 -19.99 16.06
CA PHE A 377 -12.31 -21.01 16.43
C PHE A 377 -12.04 -20.98 17.94
N PRO A 378 -12.00 -22.15 18.62
CA PRO A 378 -11.89 -22.24 20.07
C PRO A 378 -10.44 -22.10 20.58
N LEU A 379 -9.76 -21.01 20.19
CA LEU A 379 -8.41 -20.61 20.60
C LEU A 379 -8.27 -19.09 20.51
N SER A 380 -7.36 -18.53 21.30
CA SER A 380 -7.03 -17.09 21.25
C SER A 380 -6.32 -16.73 19.95
N LEU A 381 -6.35 -15.44 19.60
CA LEU A 381 -5.74 -14.93 18.39
C LEU A 381 -4.22 -15.12 18.46
N ASP A 382 -3.62 -14.85 19.61
CA ASP A 382 -2.20 -15.11 19.85
C ASP A 382 -1.85 -16.58 19.63
N LYS A 383 -2.70 -17.51 20.13
CA LYS A 383 -2.46 -18.94 19.94
C LYS A 383 -2.62 -19.38 18.49
N LEU A 384 -3.54 -18.78 17.75
CA LEU A 384 -3.71 -19.01 16.31
C LEU A 384 -2.47 -18.56 15.53
N LEU A 385 -1.89 -17.41 15.88
CA LEU A 385 -0.69 -16.88 15.24
C LEU A 385 0.57 -17.68 15.63
N GLU A 386 0.69 -18.18 16.86
CA GLU A 386 1.74 -19.14 17.22
C GLU A 386 1.62 -20.44 16.41
N LEU A 387 0.40 -20.96 16.27
CA LEU A 387 0.13 -22.17 15.49
C LEU A 387 0.47 -21.96 14.02
N ASN A 388 0.17 -20.78 13.47
CA ASN A 388 0.62 -20.38 12.14
C ASN A 388 2.13 -20.49 12.01
N ASP A 389 2.89 -19.96 12.96
CA ASP A 389 4.36 -19.96 12.90
C ASP A 389 4.93 -21.40 12.91
N LEU A 390 4.33 -22.29 13.72
CA LEU A 390 4.67 -23.71 13.74
C LEU A 390 4.32 -24.41 12.42
N VAL A 391 3.13 -24.16 11.87
CA VAL A 391 2.70 -24.74 10.59
C VAL A 391 3.62 -24.29 9.47
N GLN A 392 3.96 -23.01 9.41
CA GLN A 392 4.91 -22.45 8.44
C GLN A 392 6.29 -23.11 8.55
N GLN A 393 6.78 -23.37 9.75
CA GLN A 393 8.10 -23.97 9.98
C GLN A 393 8.16 -25.47 9.64
N PHE A 394 7.12 -26.23 9.98
CA PHE A 394 7.16 -27.70 9.97
C PHE A 394 6.29 -28.37 8.89
N SER A 395 5.41 -27.62 8.24
CA SER A 395 4.46 -28.16 7.25
C SER A 395 4.76 -27.71 5.82
N THR A 396 5.49 -26.60 5.66
CA THR A 396 5.92 -26.09 4.35
C THR A 396 6.93 -27.04 3.70
N GLU A 397 6.70 -27.35 2.42
CA GLU A 397 7.62 -28.13 1.59
C GLU A 397 8.45 -27.20 0.70
N LEU A 398 9.77 -27.32 0.78
CA LEU A 398 10.70 -26.55 -0.06
C LEU A 398 11.57 -27.55 -0.82
N GLY A 399 11.39 -27.64 -2.13
CA GLY A 399 12.17 -28.53 -3.00
C GLY A 399 12.06 -30.01 -2.61
N GLY A 400 10.87 -30.46 -2.18
CA GLY A 400 10.64 -31.85 -1.75
C GLY A 400 11.08 -32.16 -0.32
N ILE A 401 11.61 -31.17 0.42
CA ILE A 401 12.15 -31.35 1.77
C ILE A 401 11.23 -30.68 2.79
N ARG A 402 10.95 -31.39 3.89
CA ARG A 402 10.17 -30.90 5.04
C ARG A 402 10.98 -31.01 6.33
N THR A 403 10.58 -30.26 7.35
CA THR A 403 11.21 -30.26 8.67
C THR A 403 10.45 -31.18 9.62
N CYS A 404 11.15 -32.13 10.25
CA CYS A 404 10.56 -32.98 11.26
C CYS A 404 10.22 -32.17 12.52
N HIS A 405 8.97 -32.20 12.96
CA HIS A 405 8.54 -31.49 14.17
C HIS A 405 9.26 -32.01 15.43
N GLY A 406 9.44 -33.33 15.56
CA GLY A 406 10.11 -33.96 16.71
C GLY A 406 11.57 -33.51 16.88
N CYS A 407 12.45 -33.82 15.92
CA CYS A 407 13.89 -33.59 16.04
C CYS A 407 14.43 -32.35 15.29
N GLY A 408 13.62 -31.67 14.48
CA GLY A 408 14.04 -30.51 13.68
C GLY A 408 14.85 -30.84 12.42
N LYS A 409 15.13 -32.12 12.14
CA LYS A 409 15.88 -32.52 10.94
C LYS A 409 15.05 -32.31 9.67
N LYS A 410 15.70 -31.81 8.62
CA LYS A 410 15.12 -31.67 7.29
C LYS A 410 15.31 -32.97 6.51
N ALA A 411 14.25 -33.52 5.94
CA ALA A 411 14.32 -34.73 5.13
C ALA A 411 13.20 -34.77 4.08
N PRO A 412 13.40 -35.47 2.94
CA PRO A 412 12.38 -35.60 1.91
C PRO A 412 11.29 -36.63 2.22
N SER A 413 11.64 -37.72 2.92
CA SER A 413 10.69 -38.75 3.34
C SER A 413 10.40 -38.64 4.83
N LEU A 414 9.31 -37.94 5.17
CA LEU A 414 8.77 -37.88 6.52
C LEU A 414 7.37 -38.51 6.57
N GLN A 415 7.01 -39.05 7.72
CA GLN A 415 5.67 -39.57 7.99
C GLN A 415 4.75 -38.47 8.51
N ARG A 416 3.58 -38.34 7.87
CA ARG A 416 2.55 -37.36 8.22
C ARG A 416 1.75 -37.80 9.45
N CYS A 417 1.35 -36.85 10.28
CA CYS A 417 0.41 -37.11 11.38
C CYS A 417 -0.95 -37.55 10.83
N GLY A 418 -1.36 -38.80 11.06
CA GLY A 418 -2.63 -39.34 10.54
C GLY A 418 -3.90 -38.68 11.09
N LYS A 419 -3.82 -37.82 12.12
CA LYS A 419 -4.99 -37.14 12.71
C LYS A 419 -5.25 -35.77 12.09
N CYS A 420 -4.29 -34.84 12.20
CA CYS A 420 -4.43 -33.49 11.65
C CYS A 420 -3.92 -33.37 10.21
N SER A 421 -3.00 -34.24 9.78
CA SER A 421 -2.31 -34.17 8.50
C SER A 421 -1.43 -32.93 8.27
N SER A 422 -1.19 -32.10 9.29
CA SER A 422 -0.38 -30.88 9.14
C SER A 422 1.11 -31.12 9.44
N PHE A 423 1.44 -31.91 10.47
CA PHE A 423 2.83 -32.09 10.91
C PHE A 423 3.48 -33.40 10.42
N TRP A 424 4.81 -33.38 10.31
CA TRP A 424 5.63 -34.44 9.73
C TRP A 424 6.76 -34.88 10.66
N TYR A 425 7.12 -36.18 10.61
CA TYR A 425 8.09 -36.81 11.52
C TYR A 425 9.00 -37.81 10.82
N CYS A 426 10.25 -37.94 11.26
CA CYS A 426 11.17 -38.94 10.68
C CYS A 426 10.69 -40.37 10.93
N ASN A 427 10.13 -40.62 12.12
CA ASN A 427 9.69 -41.93 12.57
C ASN A 427 8.75 -41.79 13.78
N ARG A 428 8.28 -42.94 14.30
CA ARG A 428 7.38 -42.99 15.45
C ARG A 428 7.97 -42.36 16.72
N ALA A 429 9.27 -42.49 16.97
CA ALA A 429 9.92 -41.87 18.13
C ALA A 429 9.87 -40.33 18.05
N CYS A 430 10.15 -39.76 16.88
CA CYS A 430 10.02 -38.32 16.65
C CYS A 430 8.56 -37.85 16.76
N GLN A 431 7.60 -38.69 16.37
CA GLN A 431 6.18 -38.39 16.56
C GLN A 431 5.80 -38.34 18.04
N VAL A 432 6.25 -39.28 18.85
CA VAL A 432 5.99 -39.31 20.31
C VAL A 432 6.67 -38.12 21.02
N ALA A 433 7.93 -37.83 20.68
CA ALA A 433 8.64 -36.66 21.21
C ALA A 433 7.90 -35.37 20.85
N GLY A 434 7.54 -35.19 19.57
CA GLY A 434 6.76 -34.02 19.14
C GLY A 434 5.39 -33.93 19.81
N TRP A 435 4.73 -35.08 20.06
CA TRP A 435 3.41 -35.18 20.69
C TRP A 435 3.42 -34.74 22.16
N ASN A 436 4.42 -35.18 22.93
CA ASN A 436 4.49 -34.95 24.37
C ASN A 436 5.32 -33.73 24.75
N GLU A 437 6.45 -33.49 24.10
CA GLU A 437 7.44 -32.49 24.49
C GLU A 437 7.26 -31.16 23.75
N LYS A 438 6.66 -31.18 22.56
CA LYS A 438 6.48 -29.99 21.71
C LYS A 438 5.01 -29.62 21.50
N ALA A 439 4.17 -29.89 22.48
CA ALA A 439 2.76 -29.50 22.53
C ALA A 439 1.86 -29.94 21.34
N HIS A 440 2.34 -30.79 20.41
CA HIS A 440 1.55 -31.18 19.25
C HIS A 440 0.24 -31.88 19.61
N LYS A 441 0.12 -32.51 20.79
CA LYS A 441 -1.15 -33.07 21.28
C LYS A 441 -2.27 -32.02 21.31
N ALA A 442 -1.98 -30.80 21.78
CA ALA A 442 -2.93 -29.70 21.86
C ALA A 442 -3.22 -29.15 20.45
N ASP A 443 -2.17 -28.87 19.67
CA ASP A 443 -2.27 -28.32 18.32
C ASP A 443 -3.02 -29.27 17.37
N CYS A 444 -2.79 -30.57 17.50
CA CYS A 444 -3.46 -31.61 16.71
C CYS A 444 -4.96 -31.64 16.99
N LYS A 445 -5.42 -31.32 18.20
CA LYS A 445 -6.85 -31.23 18.51
C LYS A 445 -7.50 -30.07 17.75
N LEU A 446 -6.79 -28.94 17.65
CA LEU A 446 -7.25 -27.75 16.92
C LEU A 446 -7.23 -28.01 15.41
N LEU A 447 -6.11 -28.49 14.86
CA LEU A 447 -5.91 -28.78 13.44
C LEU A 447 -6.71 -29.99 12.92
N LYS A 448 -7.52 -30.66 13.75
CA LYS A 448 -8.54 -31.59 13.22
C LYS A 448 -9.67 -30.84 12.52
N ASP A 449 -9.95 -29.61 12.95
CA ASP A 449 -10.92 -28.75 12.30
C ASP A 449 -10.51 -28.52 10.83
N HIS A 450 -11.44 -28.79 9.91
CA HIS A 450 -11.21 -28.66 8.48
C HIS A 450 -11.10 -27.19 8.06
N ASP A 451 -11.88 -26.29 8.67
CA ASP A 451 -11.84 -24.86 8.37
C ASP A 451 -10.53 -24.25 8.84
N LEU A 452 -10.07 -24.63 10.05
CA LEU A 452 -8.81 -24.14 10.57
C LEU A 452 -7.63 -24.55 9.68
N ARG A 453 -7.64 -25.79 9.17
CA ARG A 453 -6.66 -26.23 8.17
C ARG A 453 -6.81 -25.50 6.84
N GLY A 454 -8.05 -25.29 6.40
CA GLY A 454 -8.39 -24.52 5.21
C GLY A 454 -7.75 -23.14 5.22
N MET A 455 -7.73 -22.47 6.38
CA MET A 455 -7.06 -21.16 6.53
C MET A 455 -5.60 -21.16 6.08
N PHE A 456 -4.86 -22.27 6.30
CA PHE A 456 -3.46 -22.41 5.92
C PHE A 456 -3.26 -22.91 4.48
N ILE A 457 -4.19 -23.71 3.95
CA ILE A 457 -4.00 -24.42 2.67
C ILE A 457 -4.63 -23.65 1.50
N LEU A 458 -5.66 -22.85 1.75
CA LEU A 458 -6.39 -22.13 0.73
C LEU A 458 -5.46 -21.21 -0.09
N LYS A 459 -5.68 -21.16 -1.39
CA LYS A 459 -5.03 -20.21 -2.28
C LYS A 459 -5.68 -18.83 -2.16
N TRP A 460 -5.21 -18.04 -1.21
CA TRP A 460 -5.74 -16.70 -0.94
C TRP A 460 -5.40 -15.65 -2.02
N ASP A 461 -4.34 -15.84 -2.79
CA ASP A 461 -3.74 -14.90 -3.73
C ASP A 461 -4.45 -14.82 -5.09
N GLY A 462 -5.51 -15.60 -5.30
CA GLY A 462 -6.36 -15.53 -6.49
C GLY A 462 -7.83 -15.42 -6.12
N PHE A 463 -8.66 -15.14 -7.13
CA PHE A 463 -10.11 -15.11 -6.97
C PHE A 463 -10.80 -15.72 -8.20
N ASP A 464 -11.36 -16.91 -8.02
CA ASP A 464 -12.22 -17.57 -9.02
C ASP A 464 -13.69 -17.33 -8.69
N SER A 465 -14.07 -17.59 -7.44
CA SER A 465 -15.41 -17.38 -6.89
C SER A 465 -15.35 -17.09 -5.40
N HIS A 466 -16.44 -16.55 -4.85
CA HIS A 466 -16.54 -16.38 -3.40
C HIS A 466 -16.42 -17.73 -2.69
N ILE A 467 -15.68 -17.72 -1.58
CA ILE A 467 -15.54 -18.85 -0.66
C ILE A 467 -16.38 -18.60 0.58
N GLN A 468 -16.77 -19.66 1.27
CA GLN A 468 -17.59 -19.60 2.48
C GLN A 468 -17.17 -20.73 3.42
N PHE A 469 -17.52 -20.63 4.70
CA PHE A 469 -17.38 -21.74 5.62
C PHE A 469 -18.52 -22.77 5.39
N PRO A 470 -18.23 -24.09 5.47
CA PRO A 470 -16.92 -24.68 5.68
C PRO A 470 -15.99 -24.52 4.45
N LEU A 471 -14.70 -24.29 4.69
CA LEU A 471 -13.71 -24.05 3.63
C LEU A 471 -13.43 -25.35 2.87
N HIS A 472 -13.94 -25.42 1.64
CA HIS A 472 -13.63 -26.52 0.72
C HIS A 472 -12.27 -26.28 0.08
N ALA A 473 -11.23 -26.97 0.58
CA ALA A 473 -9.95 -27.03 -0.12
C ALA A 473 -10.14 -27.78 -1.45
N ALA A 474 -9.82 -27.15 -2.57
CA ALA A 474 -9.75 -27.82 -3.86
C ALA A 474 -8.64 -28.89 -3.82
N GLY A 475 -9.02 -30.16 -3.66
CA GLY A 475 -8.12 -31.31 -3.73
C GLY A 475 -7.30 -31.55 -2.45
N GLY A 476 -7.34 -32.78 -1.94
CA GLY A 476 -6.54 -33.20 -0.80
C GLY A 476 -5.04 -33.07 -1.05
N LEU A 477 -4.31 -32.68 0.00
CA LEU A 477 -2.85 -32.79 0.11
C LEU A 477 -2.38 -34.23 0.19
#